data_AF-A0A8B9YP55-F1
#
_entry.id   AF-A0A8B9YP55-F1
#
_cell.length_a   1.000
_cell.length_b   1.000
_cell.length_c   1.000
_cell.angle_alpha   90.00
_cell.angle_beta   90.00
_cell.angle_gamma   90.00
#
_symmetry.space_group_name_H-M   'P 1'
#
loop_
_entity.id
_entity.type
_entity.pdbx_description
1 polymer ?
#
loop_
_entity_poly.entity_id
_entity_poly.type
_entity_poly.pdbx_seq_one_letter_code
_entity_poly.pdbx_strand_id
1 'polypeptide(L)'
;MAAAALRGRQWGESRAFGRAVRLLQRLEEQCGDPRLSSSPPSLRDLLPRTAQLLRQVAQARREAGGGVPEGPGGPWDFLMVYLANLEAKSRQVAALLPPHGRKIANDELFREGSRLRRQLAKLALIFSYMHAELDALFPGGRYCGHTYQLTKVSAHTFWRERCGARCVLPWAEFEAVLCICHPVEPGSTALALRSTIDLTCSGHVSIFEFDIFTRLFQPWPTLLKNWQLLAVNHPGYMAFLTYDEVQARLQTFRDKPGSYLYPDGKNHNPDLTELCHMEPHQHIHVSEEQLQLYWAMDSTFELCKICAESNKDVKIEPCGHLLCSRCLAAWLCSDSQTCPFCRCEIKGQEAVSIHQFHVSATVEDPEHSSDEEELEQMAPSGPPLPPRLDLCPKSPSSKGQLNVKLLKRKSPLPSAPEGSVKAW
;
A
#
# COMPACT_ATOMS: atom_id res chain seq x y z
N MET A 1 -11.17 -7.05 36.83
CA MET A 1 -10.34 -7.86 35.89
C MET A 1 -9.64 -7.00 34.83
N ALA A 2 -10.29 -6.04 34.17
CA ALA A 2 -9.66 -5.19 33.14
C ALA A 2 -8.42 -4.39 33.61
N ALA A 3 -8.46 -3.79 34.81
CA ALA A 3 -7.32 -3.04 35.35
C ALA A 3 -6.09 -3.93 35.68
N ALA A 4 -6.30 -5.20 36.03
CA ALA A 4 -5.21 -6.16 36.26
C ALA A 4 -4.61 -6.65 34.94
N ALA A 5 -5.44 -6.87 33.91
CA ALA A 5 -4.99 -7.18 32.55
C ALA A 5 -4.19 -6.01 31.93
N LEU A 6 -4.62 -4.77 32.14
CA LEU A 6 -3.89 -3.56 31.70
C LEU A 6 -2.54 -3.41 32.41
N ARG A 7 -2.48 -3.63 33.73
CA ARG A 7 -1.20 -3.63 34.47
C ARG A 7 -0.27 -4.76 34.04
N GLY A 8 -0.81 -5.97 33.79
CA GLY A 8 -0.05 -7.10 33.26
C GLY A 8 0.53 -6.82 31.87
N ARG A 9 -0.25 -6.18 31.00
CA ARG A 9 0.17 -5.74 29.66
C ARG A 9 1.30 -4.69 29.71
N GLN A 10 1.13 -3.65 30.52
CA GLN A 10 2.16 -2.61 30.73
C GLN A 10 3.47 -3.19 31.31
N TRP A 11 3.36 -4.14 32.23
CA TRP A 11 4.53 -4.81 32.81
C TRP A 11 5.26 -5.71 31.80
N GLY A 12 4.51 -6.46 30.98
CA GLY A 12 5.05 -7.28 29.90
C GLY A 12 5.79 -6.44 28.86
N GLU A 13 5.22 -5.29 28.51
CA GLU A 13 5.79 -4.31 27.57
C GLU A 13 7.10 -3.71 28.07
N SER A 14 7.10 -3.18 29.30
CA SER A 14 8.31 -2.60 29.91
C SER A 14 9.45 -3.62 29.98
N ARG A 15 9.14 -4.89 30.28
CA ARG A 15 10.11 -5.99 30.22
C ARG A 15 10.61 -6.26 28.80
N ALA A 16 9.74 -6.22 27.79
CA ALA A 16 10.11 -6.45 26.39
C ALA A 16 11.07 -5.37 25.87
N PHE A 17 10.77 -4.09 26.10
CA PHE A 17 11.67 -2.98 25.79
C PHE A 17 13.02 -3.13 26.48
N GLY A 18 13.03 -3.42 27.80
CA GLY A 18 14.27 -3.61 28.55
C GLY A 18 15.11 -4.78 28.01
N ARG A 19 14.48 -5.89 27.59
CA ARG A 19 15.18 -7.02 26.96
C ARG A 19 15.79 -6.62 25.61
N ALA A 20 15.02 -5.95 24.77
CA ALA A 20 15.47 -5.50 23.45
C ALA A 20 16.65 -4.53 23.54
N VAL A 21 16.58 -3.52 24.41
CA VAL A 21 17.68 -2.56 24.63
C VAL A 21 18.95 -3.27 25.11
N ARG A 22 18.85 -4.19 26.08
CA ARG A 22 20.02 -4.97 26.54
C ARG A 22 20.59 -5.87 25.46
N LEU A 23 19.74 -6.41 24.57
CA LEU A 23 20.19 -7.22 23.45
C LEU A 23 20.99 -6.39 22.44
N LEU A 24 20.52 -5.18 22.11
CA LEU A 24 21.23 -4.27 21.21
C LEU A 24 22.57 -3.81 21.79
N GLN A 25 22.63 -3.49 23.08
CA GLN A 25 23.89 -3.12 23.75
C GLN A 25 24.93 -4.24 23.72
N ARG A 26 24.52 -5.49 23.98
CA ARG A 26 25.42 -6.64 23.84
C ARG A 26 25.87 -6.85 22.40
N LEU A 27 24.98 -6.64 21.44
CA LEU A 27 25.32 -6.79 20.02
C LEU A 27 26.30 -5.69 19.56
N GLU A 28 26.15 -4.48 20.09
CA GLU A 28 27.07 -3.36 19.87
C GLU A 28 28.49 -3.71 20.37
N GLU A 29 28.62 -4.33 21.54
CA GLU A 29 29.90 -4.82 22.06
C GLU A 29 30.57 -5.86 21.14
N GLN A 30 29.77 -6.66 20.41
CA GLN A 30 30.26 -7.64 19.43
C GLN A 30 30.68 -7.02 18.09
N CYS A 31 30.22 -5.80 17.79
CA CYS A 31 30.57 -5.05 16.59
C CYS A 31 31.92 -4.29 16.70
N GLY A 32 32.83 -4.76 17.55
CA GLY A 32 34.10 -4.10 17.85
C GLY A 32 35.25 -4.37 16.86
N ASP A 33 35.09 -5.27 15.88
CA ASP A 33 36.13 -5.54 14.88
C ASP A 33 36.27 -4.31 13.95
N PRO A 34 37.47 -3.69 13.84
CA PRO A 34 37.68 -2.46 13.08
C PRO A 34 37.46 -2.62 11.57
N ARG A 35 37.42 -3.88 11.06
CA ARG A 35 37.15 -4.18 9.66
C ARG A 35 35.66 -4.10 9.31
N LEU A 36 34.77 -4.00 10.31
CA LEU A 36 33.34 -3.77 10.06
C LEU A 36 33.13 -2.39 9.46
N SER A 37 32.30 -2.32 8.42
CA SER A 37 32.08 -1.08 7.68
C SER A 37 31.52 0.04 8.56
N SER A 38 32.08 1.23 8.39
CA SER A 38 31.53 2.50 8.88
C SER A 38 30.61 3.16 7.85
N SER A 39 30.54 2.66 6.61
CA SER A 39 29.63 3.20 5.60
C SER A 39 28.18 2.81 5.92
N PRO A 40 27.19 3.67 5.61
CA PRO A 40 25.79 3.31 5.74
C PRO A 40 25.39 2.16 4.80
N PRO A 41 24.61 1.16 5.28
CA PRO A 41 24.13 1.01 6.65
C PRO A 41 25.20 0.40 7.58
N SER A 42 25.57 1.12 8.64
CA SER A 42 26.51 0.62 9.66
C SER A 42 25.79 0.14 10.90
N LEU A 43 25.95 -1.15 11.26
CA LEU A 43 25.41 -1.69 12.51
C LEU A 43 25.99 -0.98 13.75
N ARG A 44 27.23 -0.49 13.68
CA ARG A 44 27.88 0.24 14.78
C ARG A 44 27.12 1.52 15.12
N ASP A 45 26.54 2.18 14.12
CA ASP A 45 25.74 3.38 14.33
C ASP A 45 24.28 3.06 14.60
N LEU A 46 23.72 2.06 13.91
CA LEU A 46 22.30 1.72 13.97
C LEU A 46 21.89 1.12 15.32
N LEU A 47 22.71 0.24 15.91
CA LEU A 47 22.39 -0.44 17.16
C LEU A 47 22.19 0.54 18.34
N PRO A 48 23.13 1.45 18.66
CA PRO A 48 22.95 2.41 19.75
C PRO A 48 21.83 3.41 19.47
N ARG A 49 21.64 3.85 18.21
CA ARG A 49 20.54 4.74 17.82
C ARG A 49 19.18 4.08 18.01
N THR A 50 19.02 2.83 17.56
CA THR A 50 17.79 2.05 17.75
C THR A 50 17.53 1.82 19.24
N ALA A 51 18.56 1.49 20.02
CA ALA A 51 18.42 1.31 21.47
C ALA A 51 17.96 2.61 22.15
N GLN A 52 18.48 3.76 21.73
CA GLN A 52 18.09 5.05 22.27
C GLN A 52 16.64 5.41 21.92
N LEU A 53 16.23 5.19 20.67
CA LEU A 53 14.85 5.42 20.25
C LEU A 53 13.88 4.50 21.01
N LEU A 54 14.22 3.23 21.23
CA LEU A 54 13.43 2.32 22.08
C LEU A 54 13.30 2.81 23.52
N ARG A 55 14.33 3.43 24.10
CA ARG A 55 14.23 4.06 25.43
C ARG A 55 13.26 5.23 25.43
N GLN A 56 13.28 6.06 24.38
CA GLN A 56 12.35 7.18 24.22
C GLN A 56 10.91 6.68 24.08
N VAL A 57 10.67 5.68 23.23
CA VAL A 57 9.35 5.04 23.09
C VAL A 57 8.87 4.49 24.43
N ALA A 58 9.71 3.74 25.14
CA ALA A 58 9.36 3.18 26.43
C ALA A 58 9.04 4.26 27.47
N GLN A 59 9.75 5.39 27.45
CA GLN A 59 9.49 6.53 28.35
C GLN A 59 8.18 7.23 28.00
N ALA A 60 7.98 7.62 26.73
CA ALA A 60 6.77 8.29 26.27
C ALA A 60 5.51 7.47 26.56
N ARG A 61 5.59 6.13 26.43
CA ARG A 61 4.46 5.23 26.74
C ARG A 61 4.19 5.09 28.22
N ARG A 62 5.20 5.22 29.09
CA ARG A 62 4.99 5.30 30.55
C ARG A 62 4.29 6.62 30.93
N GLU A 63 4.72 7.72 30.33
CA GLU A 63 4.20 9.07 30.58
C GLU A 63 2.77 9.25 30.06
N ALA A 64 2.45 8.68 28.90
CA ALA A 64 1.13 8.74 28.29
C ALA A 64 0.02 8.05 29.11
N GLY A 65 0.33 7.48 30.29
CA GLY A 65 -0.64 6.98 31.25
C GLY A 65 -1.57 5.96 30.62
N GLY A 66 -1.09 4.72 30.42
CA GLY A 66 -1.75 3.73 29.58
C GLY A 66 -3.27 3.67 29.74
N GLY A 67 -3.97 4.15 28.72
CA GLY A 67 -5.39 4.45 28.84
C GLY A 67 -6.02 4.90 27.53
N VAL A 68 -6.11 3.97 26.57
CA VAL A 68 -7.26 3.70 25.67
C VAL A 68 -6.98 2.30 25.11
N PRO A 69 -7.98 1.39 24.97
CA PRO A 69 -7.81 0.17 24.20
C PRO A 69 -7.37 0.53 22.77
N GLU A 70 -6.10 0.29 22.46
CA GLU A 70 -5.60 0.49 21.10
C GLU A 70 -6.26 -0.55 20.19
N GLY A 71 -6.88 -0.10 19.10
CA GLY A 71 -7.49 -0.98 18.11
C GLY A 71 -6.45 -1.85 17.39
N PRO A 72 -6.90 -2.93 16.71
CA PRO A 72 -6.01 -3.81 15.96
C PRO A 72 -5.22 -3.02 14.90
N GLY A 73 -3.94 -3.36 14.72
CA GLY A 73 -3.02 -2.63 13.83
C GLY A 73 -2.55 -1.28 14.37
N GLY A 74 -2.82 -0.99 15.65
CA GLY A 74 -2.37 0.21 16.36
C GLY A 74 -0.92 0.12 16.87
N PRO A 75 -0.50 1.08 17.74
CA PRO A 75 0.89 1.17 18.22
C PRO A 75 1.38 -0.10 18.91
N TRP A 76 0.53 -0.74 19.71
CA TRP A 76 0.87 -1.96 20.43
C TRP A 76 1.16 -3.13 19.52
N ASP A 77 0.28 -3.38 18.55
CA ASP A 77 0.44 -4.49 17.61
C ASP A 77 1.73 -4.29 16.80
N PHE A 78 1.97 -3.06 16.35
CA PHE A 78 3.24 -2.69 15.73
C PHE A 78 4.44 -2.98 16.65
N LEU A 79 4.43 -2.51 17.89
CA LEU A 79 5.55 -2.70 18.81
C LEU A 79 5.80 -4.17 19.15
N MET A 80 4.75 -4.98 19.26
CA MET A 80 4.87 -6.42 19.49
C MET A 80 5.54 -7.13 18.31
N VAL A 81 5.11 -6.83 17.08
CA VAL A 81 5.75 -7.33 15.85
C VAL A 81 7.19 -6.84 15.76
N TYR A 82 7.41 -5.55 15.98
CA TYR A 82 8.72 -4.91 15.89
C TYR A 82 9.72 -5.51 16.88
N LEU A 83 9.36 -5.62 18.17
CA LEU A 83 10.26 -6.14 19.21
C LEU A 83 10.57 -7.63 18.99
N ALA A 84 9.59 -8.44 18.57
CA ALA A 84 9.82 -9.83 18.22
C ALA A 84 10.75 -9.96 17.00
N ASN A 85 10.54 -9.14 15.97
CA ASN A 85 11.38 -9.12 14.78
C ASN A 85 12.81 -8.65 15.11
N LEU A 86 12.95 -7.61 15.93
CA LEU A 86 14.25 -7.09 16.37
C LEU A 86 15.05 -8.15 17.12
N GLU A 87 14.40 -8.90 18.01
CA GLU A 87 15.03 -10.01 18.72
C GLU A 87 15.47 -11.11 17.74
N ALA A 88 14.63 -11.48 16.77
CA ALA A 88 14.96 -12.47 15.76
C ALA A 88 16.15 -12.05 14.87
N LYS A 89 16.15 -10.81 14.36
CA LYS A 89 17.23 -10.27 13.52
C LYS A 89 18.52 -10.07 14.31
N SER A 90 18.45 -9.63 15.57
CA SER A 90 19.61 -9.51 16.46
C SER A 90 20.29 -10.86 16.70
N ARG A 91 19.52 -11.94 16.87
CA ARG A 91 20.08 -13.30 17.00
C ARG A 91 20.79 -13.75 15.72
N GLN A 92 20.28 -13.38 14.53
CA GLN A 92 20.96 -13.69 13.26
C GLN A 92 22.30 -12.96 13.15
N VAL A 93 22.36 -11.69 13.53
CA VAL A 93 23.62 -10.94 13.55
C VAL A 93 24.58 -11.55 14.58
N ALA A 94 24.12 -11.85 15.79
CA ALA A 94 24.94 -12.46 16.83
C ALA A 94 25.52 -13.82 16.41
N ALA A 95 24.84 -14.57 15.54
CA ALA A 95 25.33 -15.84 14.99
C ALA A 95 26.42 -15.65 13.91
N LEU A 96 26.50 -14.47 13.28
CA LEU A 96 27.55 -14.13 12.31
C LEU A 96 28.77 -13.49 12.97
N LEU A 97 28.56 -12.79 14.08
CA LEU A 97 29.60 -12.11 14.84
C LEU A 97 30.36 -13.08 15.77
N PRO A 98 31.61 -12.74 16.15
CA PRO A 98 32.35 -13.55 17.10
C PRO A 98 31.64 -13.60 18.46
N PRO A 99 31.71 -14.75 19.16
CA PRO A 99 31.13 -14.87 20.49
C PRO A 99 31.79 -13.89 21.47
N HIS A 100 31.03 -13.49 22.48
CA HIS A 100 31.49 -12.54 23.51
C HIS A 100 32.87 -12.97 24.05
N GLY A 101 33.83 -12.04 24.02
CA GLY A 101 35.21 -12.26 24.49
C GLY A 101 36.22 -12.67 23.40
N ARG A 102 35.80 -13.03 22.19
CA ARG A 102 36.70 -13.15 21.01
C ARG A 102 36.66 -11.86 20.20
N LYS A 103 37.84 -11.29 19.92
CA LYS A 103 37.98 -10.03 19.17
C LYS A 103 38.01 -10.20 17.64
N ILE A 104 38.39 -11.38 17.15
CA ILE A 104 38.61 -11.61 15.72
C ILE A 104 37.40 -12.35 15.15
N ALA A 105 36.68 -11.69 14.25
CA ALA A 105 35.61 -12.30 13.49
C ALA A 105 36.14 -13.21 12.37
N ASN A 106 35.31 -14.12 11.88
CA ASN A 106 35.63 -14.98 10.75
C ASN A 106 36.06 -14.14 9.55
N ASP A 107 37.21 -14.45 8.91
CA ASP A 107 37.72 -13.68 7.77
C ASP A 107 36.76 -13.69 6.57
N GLU A 108 35.94 -14.74 6.43
CA GLU A 108 34.85 -14.77 5.44
C GLU A 108 33.83 -13.64 5.66
N LEU A 109 33.71 -13.05 6.85
CA LEU A 109 32.82 -11.92 7.10
C LEU A 109 33.27 -10.65 6.36
N PHE A 110 34.57 -10.54 6.05
CA PHE A 110 35.16 -9.37 5.39
C PHE A 110 35.57 -9.65 3.95
N ARG A 111 35.71 -10.92 3.56
CA ARG A 111 36.05 -11.29 2.18
C ARG A 111 34.97 -10.85 1.19
N GLU A 112 35.36 -10.11 0.16
CA GLU A 112 34.46 -9.65 -0.89
C GLU A 112 33.77 -10.82 -1.61
N GLY A 113 32.49 -10.66 -1.91
CA GLY A 113 31.67 -11.69 -2.56
C GLY A 113 31.31 -12.89 -1.67
N SER A 114 31.84 -12.99 -0.45
CA SER A 114 31.53 -14.10 0.44
C SER A 114 30.04 -14.14 0.80
N ARG A 115 29.56 -15.31 1.19
CA ARG A 115 28.18 -15.47 1.66
C ARG A 115 27.94 -14.75 2.99
N LEU A 116 28.91 -14.81 3.91
CA LEU A 116 28.77 -14.21 5.24
C LEU A 116 28.76 -12.67 5.18
N ARG A 117 29.61 -12.07 4.33
CA ARG A 117 29.63 -10.62 4.11
C ARG A 117 28.31 -10.13 3.53
N ARG A 118 27.79 -10.79 2.49
CA ARG A 118 26.47 -10.47 1.91
C ARG A 118 25.33 -10.63 2.90
N GLN A 119 25.38 -11.68 3.74
CA GLN A 119 24.36 -11.88 4.77
C GLN A 119 24.40 -10.79 5.85
N LEU A 120 25.59 -10.36 6.26
CA LEU A 120 25.77 -9.25 7.19
C LEU A 120 25.29 -7.92 6.59
N ALA A 121 25.64 -7.63 5.34
CA ALA A 121 25.20 -6.44 4.60
C ALA A 121 23.66 -6.39 4.50
N LYS A 122 23.03 -7.51 4.15
CA LYS A 122 21.56 -7.62 4.14
C LYS A 122 20.95 -7.37 5.52
N LEU A 123 21.54 -7.91 6.59
CA LEU A 123 21.06 -7.64 7.95
C LEU A 123 21.25 -6.17 8.32
N ALA A 124 22.36 -5.54 7.96
CA ALA A 124 22.59 -4.12 8.20
C ALA A 124 21.53 -3.25 7.50
N LEU A 125 21.17 -3.56 6.25
CA LEU A 125 20.06 -2.92 5.54
C LEU A 125 18.73 -3.10 6.28
N ILE A 126 18.42 -4.32 6.72
CA ILE A 126 17.20 -4.60 7.50
C ILE A 126 17.17 -3.78 8.79
N PHE A 127 18.27 -3.71 9.54
CA PHE A 127 18.37 -2.86 10.74
C PHE A 127 18.18 -1.37 10.41
N SER A 128 18.67 -0.91 9.25
CA SER A 128 18.44 0.45 8.78
C SER A 128 16.97 0.71 8.51
N TYR A 129 16.27 -0.22 7.84
CA TYR A 129 14.83 -0.11 7.58
C TYR A 129 14.02 -0.17 8.89
N MET A 130 14.37 -1.07 9.81
CA MET A 130 13.72 -1.16 11.12
C MET A 130 13.88 0.13 11.93
N HIS A 131 15.09 0.69 11.98
CA HIS A 131 15.32 1.98 12.65
C HIS A 131 14.47 3.09 12.02
N ALA A 132 14.49 3.21 10.68
CA ALA A 132 13.74 4.23 9.96
C ALA A 132 12.22 4.08 10.15
N GLU A 133 11.71 2.85 10.14
CA GLU A 133 10.30 2.55 10.38
C GLU A 133 9.87 2.95 11.80
N LEU A 134 10.67 2.58 12.82
CA LEU A 134 10.40 2.94 14.21
C LEU A 134 10.43 4.46 14.39
N ASP A 135 11.39 5.15 13.78
CA ASP A 135 11.53 6.61 13.87
C ASP A 135 10.40 7.35 13.15
N ALA A 136 9.95 6.81 12.01
CA ALA A 136 8.85 7.38 11.24
C ALA A 136 7.49 7.21 11.93
N LEU A 137 7.28 6.11 12.67
CA LEU A 137 6.03 5.85 13.39
C LEU A 137 6.04 6.34 14.84
N PHE A 138 7.22 6.52 15.42
CA PHE A 138 7.44 7.01 16.79
C PHE A 138 8.50 8.12 16.83
N PRO A 139 8.32 9.25 16.11
CA PRO A 139 9.30 10.33 16.11
C PRO A 139 9.53 10.87 17.53
N GLY A 140 10.79 10.80 17.99
CA GLY A 140 11.16 11.14 19.36
C GLY A 140 10.43 10.30 20.42
N GLY A 141 10.03 9.08 20.09
CA GLY A 141 9.33 8.13 20.96
C GLY A 141 7.80 8.24 20.97
N ARG A 142 7.21 9.24 20.30
CA ARG A 142 5.75 9.49 20.34
C ARG A 142 5.07 8.92 19.12
N TYR A 143 4.06 8.08 19.32
CA TYR A 143 3.34 7.43 18.22
C TYR A 143 2.59 8.43 17.33
N CYS A 144 2.79 8.32 16.01
CA CYS A 144 2.08 9.08 15.00
C CYS A 144 1.58 8.24 13.81
N GLY A 145 1.56 6.90 13.92
CA GLY A 145 1.14 6.02 12.81
C GLY A 145 -0.31 6.25 12.33
N HIS A 146 -1.20 6.62 13.25
CA HIS A 146 -2.60 6.96 12.94
C HIS A 146 -2.74 8.24 12.08
N THR A 147 -1.78 9.16 12.17
CA THR A 147 -1.74 10.43 11.41
C THR A 147 -0.68 10.42 10.30
N TYR A 148 0.03 9.31 10.12
CA TYR A 148 1.10 9.21 9.13
C TYR A 148 0.57 9.53 7.73
N GLN A 149 1.27 10.39 6.99
CA GLN A 149 0.88 10.79 5.64
C GLN A 149 1.73 10.06 4.62
N LEU A 150 1.07 9.35 3.72
CA LEU A 150 1.74 8.78 2.56
C LEU A 150 2.06 9.90 1.59
N THR A 151 3.21 9.79 0.93
CA THR A 151 3.71 10.76 -0.03
C THR A 151 2.83 10.78 -1.30
N LYS A 152 2.27 9.64 -1.70
CA LYS A 152 1.40 9.53 -2.89
C LYS A 152 -0.06 9.57 -2.47
N VAL A 153 -0.80 10.58 -2.94
CA VAL A 153 -2.20 10.82 -2.56
C VAL A 153 -3.09 9.61 -2.85
N SER A 154 -3.00 8.99 -4.04
CA SER A 154 -3.80 7.81 -4.38
C SER A 154 -3.53 6.63 -3.44
N ALA A 155 -2.27 6.40 -3.08
CA ALA A 155 -1.90 5.36 -2.12
C ALA A 155 -2.36 5.71 -0.70
N HIS A 156 -2.31 6.99 -0.32
CA HIS A 156 -2.82 7.48 0.96
C HIS A 156 -4.32 7.21 1.10
N THR A 157 -5.10 7.61 0.09
CA THR A 157 -6.55 7.37 0.04
C THR A 157 -6.86 5.89 0.13
N PHE A 158 -6.18 5.06 -0.67
CA PHE A 158 -6.33 3.61 -0.62
C PHE A 158 -6.10 3.04 0.80
N TRP A 159 -4.98 3.40 1.44
CA TRP A 159 -4.68 2.91 2.79
C TRP A 159 -5.73 3.38 3.80
N ARG A 160 -6.15 4.65 3.76
CA ARG A 160 -7.12 5.18 4.72
C ARG A 160 -8.51 4.57 4.54
N GLU A 161 -8.95 4.32 3.31
CA GLU A 161 -10.24 3.68 3.03
C GLU A 161 -10.28 2.20 3.40
N ARG A 162 -9.21 1.45 3.14
CA ARG A 162 -9.19 -0.01 3.34
C ARG A 162 -8.62 -0.43 4.68
N CYS A 163 -7.65 0.33 5.19
CA CYS A 163 -6.90 0.01 6.41
C CYS A 163 -7.25 0.94 7.57
N GLY A 164 -7.92 2.08 7.33
CA GLY A 164 -8.28 3.03 8.37
C GLY A 164 -7.06 3.68 9.03
N ALA A 165 -7.11 3.83 10.36
CA ALA A 165 -6.04 4.41 11.16
C ALA A 165 -4.89 3.43 11.50
N ARG A 166 -4.94 2.20 10.97
CA ARG A 166 -3.94 1.15 11.24
C ARG A 166 -2.58 1.55 10.67
N CYS A 167 -1.51 1.17 11.36
CA CYS A 167 -0.13 1.42 10.95
C CYS A 167 0.62 0.15 10.55
N VAL A 168 0.04 -1.04 10.78
CA VAL A 168 0.61 -2.34 10.43
C VAL A 168 -0.49 -3.35 10.13
N LEU A 169 -0.24 -4.25 9.16
CA LEU A 169 -1.11 -5.36 8.78
C LEU A 169 -0.30 -6.65 8.63
N PRO A 170 -0.86 -7.83 8.96
CA PRO A 170 -0.30 -9.10 8.53
C PRO A 170 -0.23 -9.19 7.00
N TRP A 171 0.81 -9.80 6.45
CA TRP A 171 0.97 -9.92 4.98
C TRP A 171 -0.28 -10.44 4.27
N ALA A 172 -0.89 -11.53 4.79
CA ALA A 172 -2.05 -12.14 4.15
C ALA A 172 -3.26 -11.19 4.06
N GLU A 173 -3.44 -10.31 5.05
CA GLU A 173 -4.48 -9.29 5.01
C GLU A 173 -4.12 -8.17 4.03
N PHE A 174 -2.87 -7.69 4.07
CA PHE A 174 -2.40 -6.65 3.15
C PHE A 174 -2.51 -7.10 1.67
N GLU A 175 -2.10 -8.33 1.36
CA GLU A 175 -2.21 -8.93 0.03
C GLU A 175 -3.67 -8.94 -0.45
N ALA A 176 -4.60 -9.42 0.39
CA ALA A 176 -6.02 -9.45 0.06
C ALA A 176 -6.59 -8.05 -0.22
N VAL A 177 -6.16 -7.05 0.53
CA VAL A 177 -6.58 -5.65 0.35
C VAL A 177 -5.97 -5.03 -0.90
N LEU A 178 -4.68 -5.29 -1.18
CA LEU A 178 -4.00 -4.81 -2.39
C LEU A 178 -4.62 -5.39 -3.66
N CYS A 179 -4.97 -6.68 -3.65
CA CYS A 179 -5.62 -7.38 -4.77
C CYS A 179 -6.95 -6.76 -5.23
N ILE A 180 -7.61 -5.96 -4.39
CA ILE A 180 -8.85 -5.25 -4.77
C ILE A 180 -8.58 -4.22 -5.87
N CYS A 181 -7.41 -3.57 -5.86
CA CYS A 181 -7.05 -2.52 -6.81
C CYS A 181 -5.94 -2.96 -7.77
N HIS A 182 -5.03 -3.82 -7.31
CA HIS A 182 -3.90 -4.32 -8.06
C HIS A 182 -3.85 -5.84 -7.93
N PRO A 183 -4.45 -6.58 -8.87
CA PRO A 183 -4.45 -8.03 -8.84
C PRO A 183 -3.03 -8.59 -8.77
N VAL A 184 -2.77 -9.43 -7.77
CA VAL A 184 -1.49 -10.12 -7.60
C VAL A 184 -1.66 -11.56 -8.08
N GLU A 185 -0.78 -12.00 -8.98
CA GLU A 185 -0.73 -13.39 -9.38
C GLU A 185 -0.25 -14.27 -8.20
N PRO A 186 -0.99 -15.33 -7.83
CA PRO A 186 -0.57 -16.25 -6.78
C PRO A 186 0.78 -16.92 -7.06
N GLY A 187 1.48 -17.37 -6.01
CA GLY A 187 2.71 -18.15 -6.13
C GLY A 187 3.98 -17.31 -6.09
N SER A 188 4.90 -17.50 -7.06
CA SER A 188 6.22 -16.86 -7.04
C SER A 188 6.14 -15.34 -7.14
N THR A 189 5.19 -14.81 -7.91
CA THR A 189 4.95 -13.36 -8.06
C THR A 189 4.54 -12.74 -6.72
N ALA A 190 3.57 -13.32 -6.01
CA ALA A 190 3.18 -12.89 -4.67
C ALA A 190 4.34 -12.96 -3.66
N LEU A 191 5.17 -14.01 -3.69
CA LEU A 191 6.34 -14.13 -2.83
C LEU A 191 7.42 -13.08 -3.14
N ALA A 192 7.65 -12.77 -4.41
CA ALA A 192 8.57 -11.71 -4.84
C ALA A 192 8.06 -10.33 -4.41
N LEU A 193 6.76 -10.09 -4.54
CA LEU A 193 6.11 -8.86 -4.11
C LEU A 193 6.26 -8.67 -2.60
N ARG A 194 5.96 -9.72 -1.82
CA ARG A 194 6.19 -9.73 -0.37
C ARG A 194 7.63 -9.38 -0.03
N SER A 195 8.59 -10.03 -0.68
CA SER A 195 10.01 -9.81 -0.42
C SER A 195 10.49 -8.40 -0.80
N THR A 196 9.72 -7.68 -1.62
CA THR A 196 10.00 -6.29 -2.00
C THR A 196 9.37 -5.29 -1.02
N ILE A 197 8.15 -5.56 -0.55
CA ILE A 197 7.39 -4.65 0.34
C ILE A 197 7.80 -4.84 1.81
N ASP A 198 7.97 -6.07 2.28
CA ASP A 198 8.33 -6.43 3.66
C ASP A 198 9.85 -6.19 3.89
N LEU A 199 10.23 -4.92 3.88
CA LEU A 199 11.62 -4.44 4.03
C LEU A 199 12.25 -4.92 5.34
N THR A 200 11.46 -4.97 6.41
CA THR A 200 11.90 -5.43 7.74
C THR A 200 11.90 -6.95 7.88
N CYS A 201 11.35 -7.67 6.89
CA CYS A 201 11.19 -9.12 6.89
C CYS A 201 10.50 -9.61 8.16
N SER A 202 9.42 -8.94 8.55
CA SER A 202 8.62 -9.18 9.76
C SER A 202 7.39 -10.07 9.49
N GLY A 203 7.06 -10.29 8.21
CA GLY A 203 5.80 -10.93 7.79
C GLY A 203 4.57 -10.04 7.91
N HIS A 204 4.79 -8.75 8.19
CA HIS A 204 3.78 -7.71 8.23
C HIS A 204 4.18 -6.61 7.23
N VAL A 205 3.23 -5.75 6.91
CA VAL A 205 3.45 -4.54 6.11
C VAL A 205 3.01 -3.36 6.94
N SER A 206 3.94 -2.45 7.24
CA SER A 206 3.60 -1.18 7.87
C SER A 206 3.18 -0.12 6.85
N ILE A 207 2.48 0.91 7.34
CA ILE A 207 2.13 2.08 6.53
C ILE A 207 3.38 2.79 5.99
N PHE A 208 4.51 2.69 6.69
CA PHE A 208 5.81 3.20 6.28
C PHE A 208 6.42 2.38 5.14
N GLU A 209 6.44 1.05 5.26
CA GLU A 209 6.90 0.16 4.18
C GLU A 209 6.07 0.36 2.91
N PHE A 210 4.76 0.55 3.06
CA PHE A 210 3.86 0.84 1.95
C PHE A 210 4.10 2.22 1.32
N ASP A 211 4.42 3.25 2.11
CA ASP A 211 4.84 4.56 1.56
C ASP A 211 6.09 4.42 0.69
N ILE A 212 7.12 3.72 1.19
CA ILE A 212 8.35 3.48 0.42
C ILE A 212 8.03 2.77 -0.90
N PHE A 213 7.28 1.66 -0.84
CA PHE A 213 6.94 0.88 -2.02
C PHE A 213 6.22 1.71 -3.08
N THR A 214 5.20 2.47 -2.67
CA THR A 214 4.38 3.27 -3.59
C THR A 214 5.12 4.48 -4.15
N ARG A 215 6.15 4.98 -3.47
CA ARG A 215 7.06 6.00 -4.00
C ARG A 215 8.04 5.42 -5.02
N LEU A 216 8.59 4.25 -4.74
CA LEU A 216 9.56 3.58 -5.62
C LEU A 216 8.94 3.17 -6.96
N PHE A 217 7.72 2.63 -6.92
CA PHE A 217 7.06 2.04 -8.09
C PHE A 217 5.87 2.86 -8.60
N GLN A 218 5.87 4.15 -8.32
CA GLN A 218 4.90 5.09 -8.88
C GLN A 218 4.90 5.09 -10.43
N PRO A 219 3.80 5.50 -11.09
CA PRO A 219 2.53 5.99 -10.51
C PRO A 219 1.62 4.86 -10.02
N TRP A 220 0.64 5.21 -9.17
CA TRP A 220 -0.30 4.25 -8.56
C TRP A 220 -1.08 3.39 -9.57
N PRO A 221 -1.65 3.92 -10.67
CA PRO A 221 -2.46 3.10 -11.59
C PRO A 221 -1.71 1.90 -12.19
N THR A 222 -0.39 2.03 -12.38
CA THR A 222 0.46 0.98 -12.95
C THR A 222 1.42 0.38 -11.92
N LEU A 223 1.15 0.53 -10.61
CA LEU A 223 2.06 0.19 -9.51
C LEU A 223 2.76 -1.17 -9.67
N LEU A 224 1.99 -2.24 -9.87
CA LEU A 224 2.55 -3.59 -10.01
C LEU A 224 3.22 -3.83 -11.38
N LYS A 225 2.73 -3.19 -12.45
CA LYS A 225 3.41 -3.23 -13.76
C LYS A 225 4.80 -2.58 -13.65
N ASN A 226 4.89 -1.43 -13.01
CA ASN A 226 6.15 -0.72 -12.76
C ASN A 226 7.09 -1.57 -11.91
N TRP A 227 6.61 -2.14 -10.81
CA TRP A 227 7.40 -3.04 -9.98
C TRP A 227 7.92 -4.26 -10.75
N GLN A 228 7.06 -4.90 -11.55
CA GLN A 228 7.47 -6.07 -12.32
C GLN A 228 8.54 -5.71 -13.37
N LEU A 229 8.36 -4.62 -14.10
CA LEU A 229 9.32 -4.20 -15.12
C LEU A 229 10.63 -3.70 -14.51
N LEU A 230 10.56 -2.88 -13.45
CA LEU A 230 11.73 -2.20 -12.87
C LEU A 230 12.50 -3.05 -11.86
N ALA A 231 11.86 -3.99 -11.16
CA ALA A 231 12.51 -4.79 -10.11
C ALA A 231 12.58 -6.27 -10.44
N VAL A 232 11.51 -6.87 -10.96
CA VAL A 232 11.50 -8.32 -11.24
C VAL A 232 12.27 -8.64 -12.53
N ASN A 233 12.02 -7.86 -13.58
CA ASN A 233 12.51 -8.15 -14.93
C ASN A 233 13.76 -7.33 -15.31
N HIS A 234 13.99 -6.18 -14.67
CA HIS A 234 15.10 -5.30 -15.05
C HIS A 234 16.46 -5.88 -14.61
N PRO A 235 17.40 -6.11 -15.54
CA PRO A 235 18.69 -6.70 -15.21
C PRO A 235 19.61 -5.79 -14.39
N GLY A 236 19.34 -4.47 -14.40
CA GLY A 236 20.09 -3.50 -13.62
C GLY A 236 19.58 -3.37 -12.18
N TYR A 237 18.43 -3.95 -11.85
CA TYR A 237 17.93 -3.94 -10.48
C TYR A 237 18.70 -4.92 -9.61
N MET A 238 19.09 -4.46 -8.42
CA MET A 238 19.84 -5.25 -7.46
C MET A 238 19.18 -5.10 -6.09
N ALA A 239 18.49 -6.14 -5.66
CA ALA A 239 17.86 -6.16 -4.34
C ALA A 239 18.92 -6.24 -3.23
N PHE A 240 18.74 -5.44 -2.18
CA PHE A 240 19.57 -5.45 -0.97
C PHE A 240 21.08 -5.27 -1.20
N LEU A 241 21.47 -4.31 -2.05
CA LEU A 241 22.87 -3.86 -2.14
C LEU A 241 23.12 -2.59 -1.34
N THR A 242 24.28 -2.52 -0.70
CA THR A 242 24.79 -1.27 -0.11
C THR A 242 25.53 -0.43 -1.13
N TYR A 243 25.84 0.81 -0.76
CA TYR A 243 26.63 1.71 -1.60
C TYR A 243 27.99 1.12 -1.97
N ASP A 244 28.71 0.56 -1.00
CA ASP A 244 30.03 -0.05 -1.24
C ASP A 244 29.93 -1.29 -2.15
N GLU A 245 28.87 -2.08 -2.02
CA GLU A 245 28.66 -3.24 -2.89
C GLU A 245 28.33 -2.83 -4.33
N VAL A 246 27.60 -1.73 -4.53
CA VAL A 246 27.39 -1.13 -5.85
C VAL A 246 28.71 -0.67 -6.45
N GLN A 247 29.57 0.02 -5.68
CA GLN A 247 30.89 0.44 -6.16
C GLN A 247 31.75 -0.76 -6.56
N ALA A 248 31.85 -1.77 -5.69
CA ALA A 248 32.63 -2.98 -5.96
C ALA A 248 32.12 -3.72 -7.21
N ARG A 249 30.80 -3.78 -7.40
CA ARG A 249 30.17 -4.40 -8.57
C ARG A 249 30.48 -3.63 -9.85
N LEU A 250 30.33 -2.30 -9.84
CA LEU A 250 30.54 -1.48 -11.03
C LEU A 250 32.02 -1.35 -11.41
N GLN A 251 32.94 -1.59 -10.46
CA GLN A 251 34.37 -1.56 -10.72
C GLN A 251 34.80 -2.57 -11.80
N THR A 252 34.11 -3.70 -11.94
CA THR A 252 34.39 -4.70 -12.99
C THR A 252 33.98 -4.24 -14.39
N PHE A 253 33.14 -3.21 -14.48
CA PHE A 253 32.65 -2.62 -15.72
C PHE A 253 33.27 -1.25 -16.00
N ARG A 254 34.35 -0.88 -15.31
CA ARG A 254 35.00 0.44 -15.42
C ARG A 254 35.45 0.75 -16.84
N ASP A 255 35.86 -0.25 -17.61
CA ASP A 255 36.30 -0.11 -19.00
C ASP A 255 35.14 -0.06 -20.01
N LYS A 256 33.89 -0.18 -19.53
CA LYS A 256 32.66 -0.15 -20.34
C LYS A 256 31.78 1.04 -19.89
N PRO A 257 32.08 2.27 -20.33
CA PRO A 257 31.31 3.45 -19.95
C PRO A 257 29.84 3.33 -20.42
N GLY A 258 28.92 3.92 -19.65
CA GLY A 258 27.48 3.88 -19.95
C GLY A 258 26.71 2.82 -19.16
N SER A 259 26.91 2.70 -17.84
CA SER A 259 26.24 1.68 -17.01
C SER A 259 24.70 1.72 -17.06
N TYR A 260 24.09 2.85 -17.44
CA TYR A 260 22.65 2.95 -17.67
C TYR A 260 22.20 2.38 -19.04
N LEU A 261 23.10 2.35 -20.02
CA LEU A 261 22.92 1.68 -21.32
C LEU A 261 23.23 0.18 -21.24
N TYR A 262 24.09 -0.19 -20.30
CA TYR A 262 24.54 -1.57 -20.07
C TYR A 262 24.17 -2.02 -18.66
N PRO A 263 22.89 -2.29 -18.39
CA PRO A 263 22.43 -2.66 -17.06
C PRO A 263 23.13 -3.93 -16.62
N ASP A 264 23.86 -3.83 -15.50
CA ASP A 264 24.71 -4.92 -14.99
C ASP A 264 25.73 -5.44 -16.02
N GLY A 265 26.25 -4.55 -16.88
CA GLY A 265 27.21 -4.87 -17.92
C GLY A 265 26.62 -5.58 -19.14
N LYS A 266 25.31 -5.89 -19.15
CA LYS A 266 24.65 -6.58 -20.28
C LYS A 266 24.58 -5.66 -21.50
N ASN A 267 24.60 -6.25 -22.70
CA ASN A 267 24.51 -5.51 -23.96
C ASN A 267 23.09 -5.13 -24.36
N HIS A 268 22.09 -5.73 -23.72
CA HIS A 268 20.68 -5.45 -23.95
C HIS A 268 20.12 -4.66 -22.76
N ASN A 269 19.55 -3.50 -23.07
CA ASN A 269 18.81 -2.68 -22.12
C ASN A 269 17.32 -2.84 -22.41
N PRO A 270 16.49 -3.32 -21.46
CA PRO A 270 15.06 -3.41 -21.68
C PRO A 270 14.44 -2.06 -22.01
N ASP A 271 13.52 -2.04 -22.97
CA ASP A 271 12.78 -0.83 -23.31
C ASP A 271 11.69 -0.57 -22.25
N LEU A 272 11.77 0.58 -21.59
CA LEU A 272 10.82 1.01 -20.57
C LEU A 272 9.82 2.05 -21.11
N THR A 273 9.81 2.33 -22.41
CA THR A 273 8.92 3.33 -23.04
C THR A 273 7.44 3.01 -22.80
N GLU A 274 7.09 1.73 -22.63
CA GLU A 274 5.73 1.32 -22.26
C GLU A 274 5.26 1.80 -20.88
N LEU A 275 6.17 2.28 -20.02
CA LEU A 275 5.83 2.93 -18.76
C LEU A 275 5.52 4.43 -18.94
N CYS A 276 6.00 5.02 -20.04
CA CYS A 276 5.71 6.42 -20.39
C CYS A 276 4.32 6.55 -21.01
N HIS A 277 3.88 5.52 -21.72
CA HIS A 277 2.51 5.43 -22.22
C HIS A 277 1.61 4.94 -21.09
N MET A 278 1.09 5.89 -20.30
CA MET A 278 -0.18 5.62 -19.63
C MET A 278 -1.16 5.31 -20.77
N GLU A 279 -1.60 4.06 -20.93
CA GLU A 279 -2.76 3.83 -21.79
C GLU A 279 -3.84 4.76 -21.24
N PRO A 280 -4.26 5.77 -22.02
CA PRO A 280 -5.39 6.56 -21.62
C PRO A 280 -6.53 5.57 -21.58
N HIS A 281 -7.02 5.24 -20.39
CA HIS A 281 -8.41 4.82 -20.22
C HIS A 281 -9.21 5.60 -21.26
N GLN A 282 -9.93 4.95 -22.19
CA GLN A 282 -10.63 5.64 -23.27
C GLN A 282 -11.31 6.88 -22.70
N HIS A 283 -10.76 8.05 -23.03
CA HIS A 283 -11.20 9.29 -22.40
C HIS A 283 -12.58 9.60 -22.95
N ILE A 284 -13.59 9.45 -22.10
CA ILE A 284 -14.97 9.73 -22.49
C ILE A 284 -15.15 11.23 -22.37
N HIS A 285 -15.09 11.92 -23.50
CA HIS A 285 -15.41 13.34 -23.60
C HIS A 285 -16.92 13.54 -23.39
N VAL A 286 -17.29 14.36 -22.42
CA VAL A 286 -18.68 14.71 -22.11
C VAL A 286 -18.95 16.08 -22.71
N SER A 287 -20.03 16.23 -23.48
CA SER A 287 -20.38 17.56 -24.01
C SER A 287 -20.83 18.50 -22.89
N GLU A 288 -20.64 19.81 -23.10
CA GLU A 288 -21.08 20.85 -22.16
C GLU A 288 -22.60 20.76 -21.88
N GLU A 289 -23.38 20.47 -22.91
CA GLU A 289 -24.84 20.24 -22.83
C GLU A 289 -25.20 19.07 -21.90
N GLN A 290 -24.45 17.95 -21.98
CA GLN A 290 -24.67 16.81 -21.08
C GLN A 290 -24.32 17.15 -19.64
N LEU A 291 -23.24 17.91 -19.42
CA LEU A 291 -22.83 18.34 -18.08
C LEU A 291 -23.86 19.26 -17.43
N GLN A 292 -24.40 20.22 -18.18
CA GLN A 292 -25.46 21.13 -17.73
C GLN A 292 -26.74 20.37 -17.34
N LEU A 293 -27.12 19.32 -18.08
CA LEU A 293 -28.24 18.45 -17.73
C LEU A 293 -28.02 17.70 -16.40
N TYR A 294 -26.80 17.21 -16.16
CA TYR A 294 -26.48 16.53 -14.91
C TYR A 294 -26.49 17.48 -13.71
N TRP A 295 -25.94 18.69 -13.86
CA TRP A 295 -25.99 19.73 -12.81
C TRP A 295 -27.41 20.18 -12.49
N ALA A 296 -28.28 20.30 -13.49
CA ALA A 296 -29.69 20.65 -13.29
C ALA A 296 -30.48 19.58 -12.49
N MET A 297 -29.94 18.36 -12.35
CA MET A 297 -30.56 17.24 -11.64
C MET A 297 -29.81 16.85 -10.35
N ASP A 298 -28.99 17.75 -9.79
CA ASP A 298 -28.15 17.50 -8.60
C ASP A 298 -27.29 16.22 -8.72
N SER A 299 -26.77 15.97 -9.93
CA SER A 299 -26.01 14.77 -10.25
C SER A 299 -24.74 15.13 -11.04
N THR A 300 -23.73 14.25 -11.06
CA THR A 300 -22.52 14.45 -11.88
C THR A 300 -22.39 13.33 -12.91
N PHE A 301 -21.82 13.62 -14.08
CA PHE A 301 -21.62 12.59 -15.10
C PHE A 301 -20.69 11.47 -14.59
N GLU A 302 -19.71 11.80 -13.76
CA GLU A 302 -18.70 10.87 -13.23
C GLU A 302 -19.30 9.80 -12.31
N LEU A 303 -20.34 10.12 -11.54
CA LEU A 303 -20.92 9.19 -10.57
C LEU A 303 -21.73 8.08 -11.25
N CYS A 304 -21.47 6.85 -10.82
CA CYS A 304 -22.21 5.66 -11.19
C CYS A 304 -23.70 5.82 -10.84
N LYS A 305 -24.59 5.54 -11.79
CA LYS A 305 -26.04 5.73 -11.60
C LYS A 305 -26.75 4.60 -10.86
N ILE A 306 -26.01 3.56 -10.48
CA ILE A 306 -26.53 2.47 -9.65
C ILE A 306 -26.32 2.79 -8.16
N CYS A 307 -25.10 3.16 -7.76
CA CYS A 307 -24.81 3.47 -6.35
C CYS A 307 -24.84 4.95 -6.02
N ALA A 308 -24.70 5.85 -7.00
CA ALA A 308 -24.53 7.30 -6.80
C ALA A 308 -23.35 7.71 -5.88
N GLU A 309 -22.46 6.77 -5.53
CA GLU A 309 -21.36 6.98 -4.57
C GLU A 309 -19.97 6.90 -5.22
N SER A 310 -19.79 6.06 -6.24
CA SER A 310 -18.48 5.78 -6.85
C SER A 310 -18.42 6.28 -8.29
N ASN A 311 -17.25 6.71 -8.73
CA ASN A 311 -17.02 7.09 -10.13
C ASN A 311 -17.17 5.89 -11.06
N LYS A 312 -17.66 6.14 -12.28
CA LYS A 312 -17.70 5.14 -13.35
C LYS A 312 -16.27 4.89 -13.82
N ASP A 313 -15.85 3.65 -13.74
CA ASP A 313 -14.50 3.18 -14.09
C ASP A 313 -14.54 1.98 -15.06
N VAL A 314 -15.74 1.53 -15.46
CA VAL A 314 -15.92 0.43 -16.41
C VAL A 314 -16.97 0.76 -17.47
N LYS A 315 -16.67 0.39 -18.72
CA LYS A 315 -17.54 0.42 -19.88
C LYS A 315 -17.85 -1.02 -20.33
N ILE A 316 -19.14 -1.32 -20.54
CA ILE A 316 -19.60 -2.65 -20.95
C ILE A 316 -19.63 -2.77 -22.48
N GLU A 317 -19.10 -3.85 -23.04
CA GLU A 317 -19.21 -4.17 -24.47
C GLU A 317 -20.32 -5.21 -24.76
N PRO A 318 -21.08 -5.06 -25.88
CA PRO A 318 -20.96 -4.02 -26.92
C PRO A 318 -21.79 -2.76 -26.64
N CYS A 319 -22.57 -2.71 -25.56
CA CYS A 319 -23.59 -1.68 -25.36
C CYS A 319 -23.05 -0.28 -24.97
N GLY A 320 -21.81 -0.18 -24.53
CA GLY A 320 -21.15 1.07 -24.16
C GLY A 320 -21.56 1.68 -22.81
N HIS A 321 -22.41 1.01 -22.02
CA HIS A 321 -22.87 1.55 -20.74
C HIS A 321 -21.75 1.65 -19.70
N LEU A 322 -21.79 2.74 -18.93
CA LEU A 322 -20.77 3.11 -17.95
C LEU A 322 -21.29 2.98 -16.52
N LEU A 323 -20.52 2.31 -15.67
CA LEU A 323 -20.80 2.14 -14.24
C LEU A 323 -19.50 1.90 -13.47
N CYS A 324 -19.60 1.86 -12.14
CA CYS A 324 -18.46 1.45 -11.34
C CYS A 324 -18.31 -0.09 -11.34
N SER A 325 -17.07 -0.54 -11.31
CA SER A 325 -16.60 -1.92 -11.24
C SER A 325 -17.26 -2.67 -10.08
N ARG A 326 -17.48 -2.00 -8.95
CA ARG A 326 -18.19 -2.53 -7.78
C ARG A 326 -19.64 -2.92 -8.10
N CYS A 327 -20.39 -2.05 -8.75
CA CYS A 327 -21.78 -2.33 -9.13
C CYS A 327 -21.86 -3.41 -10.20
N LEU A 328 -20.93 -3.42 -11.16
CA LEU A 328 -20.88 -4.46 -12.17
C LEU A 328 -20.58 -5.83 -11.56
N ALA A 329 -19.58 -5.92 -10.67
CA ALA A 329 -19.23 -7.15 -9.98
C ALA A 329 -20.39 -7.68 -9.12
N ALA A 330 -21.07 -6.81 -8.39
CA ALA A 330 -22.24 -7.17 -7.59
C ALA A 330 -23.39 -7.71 -8.46
N TRP A 331 -23.61 -7.13 -9.64
CA TRP A 331 -24.62 -7.58 -10.59
C TRP A 331 -24.29 -8.95 -11.21
N LEU A 332 -23.06 -9.14 -11.69
CA LEU A 332 -22.62 -10.41 -12.28
C LEU A 332 -22.66 -11.57 -11.26
N CYS A 333 -22.46 -11.29 -9.98
CA CYS A 333 -22.55 -12.27 -8.90
C CYS A 333 -23.98 -12.78 -8.65
N SER A 334 -25.00 -12.04 -9.11
CA SER A 334 -26.43 -12.42 -9.03
C SER A 334 -26.92 -13.30 -10.19
N ASP A 335 -26.00 -14.01 -10.85
CA ASP A 335 -26.25 -14.95 -11.96
C ASP A 335 -26.77 -14.30 -13.26
N SER A 336 -26.49 -13.01 -13.45
CA SER A 336 -26.88 -12.23 -14.62
C SER A 336 -25.67 -11.84 -15.48
N GLN A 337 -25.40 -12.53 -16.59
CA GLN A 337 -24.35 -12.16 -17.57
C GLN A 337 -24.81 -11.04 -18.54
N THR A 338 -25.57 -10.08 -18.02
CA THR A 338 -26.22 -9.03 -18.83
C THR A 338 -25.95 -7.64 -18.26
N CYS A 339 -25.98 -6.62 -19.12
CA CYS A 339 -25.82 -5.23 -18.72
C CYS A 339 -26.94 -4.80 -17.74
N PRO A 340 -26.62 -4.17 -16.59
CA PRO A 340 -27.64 -3.70 -15.64
C PRO A 340 -28.64 -2.68 -16.21
N PHE A 341 -28.25 -1.94 -17.25
CA PHE A 341 -29.07 -0.89 -17.84
C PHE A 341 -29.94 -1.40 -18.98
N CYS A 342 -29.35 -2.08 -19.97
CA CYS A 342 -30.06 -2.49 -21.19
C CYS A 342 -30.31 -4.00 -21.31
N ARG A 343 -29.82 -4.81 -20.37
CA ARG A 343 -29.92 -6.28 -20.35
C ARG A 343 -29.31 -7.00 -21.56
N CYS A 344 -28.51 -6.31 -22.38
CA CYS A 344 -27.70 -6.96 -23.42
C CYS A 344 -26.68 -7.90 -22.80
N GLU A 345 -26.38 -9.01 -23.47
CA GLU A 345 -25.31 -9.93 -23.09
C GLU A 345 -23.96 -9.20 -23.05
N ILE A 346 -23.21 -9.37 -21.96
CA ILE A 346 -21.90 -8.76 -21.78
C ILE A 346 -20.86 -9.63 -22.47
N LYS A 347 -20.21 -9.08 -23.49
CA LYS A 347 -19.13 -9.76 -24.24
C LYS A 347 -17.74 -9.39 -23.74
N GLY A 348 -17.62 -8.23 -23.11
CA GLY A 348 -16.37 -7.68 -22.62
C GLY A 348 -16.63 -6.48 -21.70
N GLN A 349 -15.59 -6.07 -20.99
CA GLN A 349 -15.59 -4.86 -20.18
C GLN A 349 -14.25 -4.15 -20.34
N GLU A 350 -14.29 -2.83 -20.45
CA GLU A 350 -13.13 -1.97 -20.67
C GLU A 350 -13.00 -1.02 -19.48
N ALA A 351 -11.80 -0.90 -18.91
CA ALA A 351 -11.53 0.06 -17.84
C ALA A 351 -11.47 1.48 -18.43
N VAL A 352 -12.22 2.42 -17.84
CA VAL A 352 -12.34 3.80 -18.33
C VAL A 352 -12.13 4.81 -17.21
N SER A 353 -11.84 6.07 -17.54
CA SER A 353 -11.69 7.18 -16.59
C SER A 353 -12.34 8.41 -17.21
N ILE A 354 -13.18 9.08 -16.42
CA ILE A 354 -13.92 10.27 -16.84
C ILE A 354 -13.21 11.49 -16.25
N HIS A 355 -12.88 12.47 -17.09
CA HIS A 355 -12.33 13.76 -16.68
C HIS A 355 -13.30 14.90 -16.99
N GLN A 356 -13.53 15.78 -16.02
CA GLN A 356 -14.05 17.13 -16.26
C GLN A 356 -12.90 18.05 -16.68
N PHE A 357 -12.98 18.62 -17.89
CA PHE A 357 -12.19 19.81 -18.22
C PHE A 357 -12.79 21.00 -17.47
N HIS A 358 -12.16 21.42 -16.38
CA HIS A 358 -12.34 22.77 -15.88
C HIS A 358 -11.51 23.70 -16.77
N VAL A 359 -12.17 24.52 -17.58
CA VAL A 359 -11.52 25.69 -18.18
C VAL A 359 -11.26 26.67 -17.04
N SER A 360 -10.08 26.57 -16.41
CA SER A 360 -9.57 27.65 -15.57
C SER A 360 -9.23 28.79 -16.53
N ALA A 361 -10.04 29.85 -16.53
CA ALA A 361 -9.67 31.10 -17.16
C ALA A 361 -8.37 31.60 -16.52
N THR A 362 -7.25 31.44 -17.22
CA THR A 362 -6.01 32.15 -16.96
C THR A 362 -6.25 33.61 -17.30
N VAL A 363 -6.45 34.46 -16.30
CA VAL A 363 -6.25 35.90 -16.47
C VAL A 363 -4.79 36.14 -16.14
N GLU A 364 -4.00 36.32 -17.19
CA GLU A 364 -2.66 36.89 -17.12
C GLU A 364 -2.78 38.36 -16.69
N ASP A 365 -2.04 38.76 -15.67
CA ASP A 365 -1.79 40.16 -15.33
C ASP A 365 -1.00 40.85 -16.45
N PRO A 366 -1.39 42.09 -16.82
CA PRO A 366 -0.39 43.08 -17.21
C PRO A 366 -0.51 44.38 -16.40
N GLU A 367 0.65 44.90 -16.04
CA GLU A 367 0.86 46.14 -15.29
C GLU A 367 0.35 47.41 -16.01
N HIS A 368 -0.15 48.34 -15.18
CA HIS A 368 -0.18 49.81 -15.31
C HIS A 368 -0.88 50.51 -16.50
N SER A 369 -1.95 51.27 -16.18
CA SER A 369 -1.94 52.75 -16.18
C SER A 369 -3.24 53.32 -15.60
N SER A 370 -3.15 54.55 -15.10
CA SER A 370 -4.13 55.32 -14.36
C SER A 370 -5.32 55.82 -15.19
N ASP A 371 -6.51 55.90 -14.59
CA ASP A 371 -7.24 57.15 -14.34
C ASP A 371 -8.69 56.86 -13.88
N GLU A 372 -9.20 57.78 -13.07
CA GLU A 372 -10.49 57.76 -12.34
C GLU A 372 -11.69 57.90 -13.27
N GLU A 373 -12.83 57.26 -12.95
CA GLU A 373 -14.18 57.84 -13.09
C GLU A 373 -15.26 56.95 -12.41
N GLU A 374 -16.06 57.56 -11.54
CA GLU A 374 -17.25 57.00 -10.89
C GLU A 374 -18.41 56.81 -11.88
N LEU A 375 -19.16 55.70 -11.85
CA LEU A 375 -20.61 55.72 -12.07
C LEU A 375 -21.34 54.41 -11.64
N GLU A 376 -22.21 54.58 -10.65
CA GLU A 376 -23.52 53.97 -10.35
C GLU A 376 -23.88 52.49 -10.66
N GLN A 377 -24.25 51.81 -9.57
CA GLN A 377 -25.34 50.82 -9.34
C GLN A 377 -26.08 50.20 -10.54
N MET A 378 -26.10 48.86 -10.61
CA MET A 378 -27.35 48.07 -10.70
C MET A 378 -27.10 46.58 -10.43
N ALA A 379 -27.83 45.99 -9.47
CA ALA A 379 -27.90 44.55 -9.25
C ALA A 379 -28.99 43.92 -10.14
N PRO A 380 -28.78 42.76 -10.78
CA PRO A 380 -29.86 42.00 -11.39
C PRO A 380 -30.41 40.94 -10.42
N SER A 381 -31.72 40.99 -10.27
CA SER A 381 -32.59 40.12 -9.49
C SER A 381 -32.64 38.70 -10.04
N GLY A 382 -32.61 37.70 -9.16
CA GLY A 382 -32.83 36.30 -9.52
C GLY A 382 -34.30 36.00 -9.86
N PRO A 383 -34.58 35.05 -10.77
CA PRO A 383 -35.95 34.66 -11.13
C PRO A 383 -36.65 33.82 -10.02
N PRO A 384 -38.00 33.80 -9.98
CA PRO A 384 -38.76 33.24 -8.87
C PRO A 384 -38.88 31.70 -8.94
N LEU A 385 -38.95 31.07 -7.76
CA LEU A 385 -39.19 29.63 -7.60
C LEU A 385 -40.66 29.25 -7.87
N PRO A 386 -40.93 28.10 -8.54
CA PRO A 386 -42.29 27.59 -8.69
C PRO A 386 -42.80 26.83 -7.44
N PRO A 387 -44.13 26.70 -7.27
CA PRO A 387 -44.77 26.32 -6.01
C PRO A 387 -44.80 24.80 -5.76
N ARG A 388 -44.77 24.43 -4.48
CA ARG A 388 -44.90 23.05 -3.98
C ARG A 388 -46.29 22.47 -4.26
N LEU A 389 -46.33 21.25 -4.77
CA LEU A 389 -47.53 20.40 -4.78
C LEU A 389 -47.38 19.30 -3.72
N ASP A 390 -48.04 19.50 -2.59
CA ASP A 390 -48.42 18.46 -1.64
C ASP A 390 -49.48 17.57 -2.30
N LEU A 391 -49.28 16.25 -2.39
CA LEU A 391 -50.38 15.29 -2.35
C LEU A 391 -49.90 13.93 -1.83
N CYS A 392 -50.46 13.57 -0.67
CA CYS A 392 -50.51 12.21 -0.13
C CYS A 392 -51.99 11.77 -0.18
N PRO A 393 -52.31 10.53 -0.55
CA PRO A 393 -53.48 9.89 0.04
C PRO A 393 -53.16 8.53 0.69
N LYS A 394 -53.85 8.32 1.81
CA LYS A 394 -53.84 7.13 2.67
C LYS A 394 -54.44 5.90 1.97
N SER A 395 -54.08 4.75 2.55
CA SER A 395 -54.35 3.35 2.22
C SER A 395 -55.83 2.93 2.04
N PRO A 396 -56.05 1.67 1.64
CA PRO A 396 -56.68 0.77 2.60
C PRO A 396 -56.04 -0.62 2.73
N SER A 397 -56.28 -1.17 3.91
CA SER A 397 -55.94 -2.51 4.43
C SER A 397 -56.67 -3.64 3.72
N SER A 398 -56.00 -4.78 3.46
CA SER A 398 -56.67 -6.09 3.49
C SER A 398 -55.72 -7.20 3.94
N LYS A 399 -56.13 -7.87 5.02
CA LYS A 399 -55.59 -9.12 5.55
C LYS A 399 -55.77 -10.27 4.54
N GLY A 400 -54.80 -11.15 4.42
CA GLY A 400 -54.89 -12.40 3.64
C GLY A 400 -53.78 -13.38 3.98
N GLN A 401 -54.13 -14.40 4.76
CA GLN A 401 -53.29 -15.47 5.31
C GLN A 401 -52.86 -16.53 4.28
N LEU A 402 -51.68 -17.12 4.54
CA LEU A 402 -51.26 -18.52 4.36
C LEU A 402 -51.27 -19.15 2.95
N ASN A 403 -50.13 -19.68 2.49
CA ASN A 403 -49.77 -21.08 2.80
C ASN A 403 -48.39 -21.48 2.24
N VAL A 404 -47.58 -22.10 3.10
CA VAL A 404 -46.35 -22.82 2.77
C VAL A 404 -46.73 -24.21 2.26
N LYS A 405 -46.23 -24.62 1.09
CA LYS A 405 -46.19 -26.04 0.72
C LYS A 405 -44.75 -26.52 0.50
N LEU A 406 -44.33 -27.28 1.50
CA LEU A 406 -43.18 -28.16 1.56
C LEU A 406 -43.37 -29.34 0.58
N LEU A 407 -42.40 -29.63 -0.28
CA LEU A 407 -42.30 -30.92 -0.97
C LEU A 407 -40.92 -31.54 -0.68
N LYS A 408 -40.95 -32.65 0.07
CA LYS A 408 -39.81 -33.48 0.44
C LYS A 408 -39.60 -34.60 -0.58
N ARG A 409 -38.31 -34.79 -0.93
CA ARG A 409 -37.55 -36.03 -1.20
C ARG A 409 -38.05 -37.02 -2.28
N LYS A 410 -37.12 -37.42 -3.16
CA LYS A 410 -36.38 -38.70 -3.06
C LYS A 410 -35.31 -38.82 -4.14
N SER A 411 -34.10 -39.21 -3.74
CA SER A 411 -33.06 -39.82 -4.59
C SER A 411 -33.40 -41.29 -4.87
N PRO A 412 -32.82 -41.91 -5.91
CA PRO A 412 -31.71 -42.84 -5.65
C PRO A 412 -30.56 -42.81 -6.69
N LEU A 413 -29.38 -43.26 -6.26
CA LEU A 413 -28.19 -43.61 -7.05
C LEU A 413 -28.45 -44.85 -7.96
N PRO A 414 -27.62 -45.08 -8.99
CA PRO A 414 -26.60 -46.14 -8.86
C PRO A 414 -25.22 -45.88 -9.52
N SER A 415 -24.20 -46.41 -8.83
CA SER A 415 -22.90 -47.01 -9.24
C SER A 415 -22.15 -46.62 -10.53
N ALA A 416 -20.85 -46.35 -10.33
CA ALA A 416 -19.76 -46.30 -11.31
C ALA A 416 -19.44 -47.65 -11.98
N PRO A 417 -18.56 -47.64 -13.00
CA PRO A 417 -17.25 -48.26 -12.78
C PRO A 417 -16.03 -47.45 -13.29
N GLU A 418 -14.87 -47.94 -12.85
CA GLU A 418 -13.49 -47.44 -12.92
C GLU A 418 -12.87 -47.35 -14.33
N GLY A 419 -11.81 -46.54 -14.49
CA GLY A 419 -10.94 -46.61 -15.67
C GLY A 419 -9.89 -45.50 -15.88
N SER A 420 -8.82 -45.51 -15.08
CA SER A 420 -7.40 -45.27 -15.44
C SER A 420 -6.88 -44.01 -16.20
N VAL A 421 -6.07 -43.20 -15.47
CA VAL A 421 -4.70 -42.69 -15.75
C VAL A 421 -4.31 -42.09 -17.13
N LYS A 422 -3.84 -40.82 -17.10
CA LYS A 422 -2.54 -40.25 -17.61
C LYS A 422 -2.63 -38.71 -17.62
N ALA A 423 -1.92 -37.95 -16.79
CA ALA A 423 -0.53 -37.50 -16.96
C ALA A 423 -0.25 -36.89 -18.35
N TRP A 424 -0.30 -35.55 -18.44
CA TRP A 424 0.70 -34.63 -19.02
C TRP A 424 0.51 -33.25 -18.39
#